data_AF-A0A7J7H1B6-F1
#
_entry.id   AF-A0A7J7H1B6-F1
#
_cell.length_a   1.000
_cell.length_b   1.000
_cell.length_c   1.000
_cell.angle_alpha   90.00
_cell.angle_beta   90.00
_cell.angle_gamma   90.00
#
_symmetry.space_group_name_H-M   'P 1'
#
loop_
_entity.id
_entity.type
_entity.pdbx_description
1 polymer ?
#
loop_
_entity_poly.entity_id
_entity_poly.type
_entity_poly.pdbx_seq_one_letter_code
_entity_poly.pdbx_strand_id
1 'polypeptide(L)'
;MSNALKDIARISYRSIIPLSASDDFIEKELYKMMTMQTSVFMVHMSHFLGTHLFLKAKEIGMLSEGYVWIITNGLMDQTLYG
;
A
#
# COMPACT_ATOMS: atom_id res chain seq x y z
N MET A 1 -12.04 -28.59 -13.12
CA MET A 1 -10.70 -28.29 -12.57
C MET A 1 -10.46 -26.79 -12.71
N SER A 2 -10.52 -26.02 -11.63
CA SER A 2 -10.08 -24.61 -11.62
C SER A 2 -10.24 -24.05 -10.20
N ASN A 3 -9.31 -24.33 -9.29
CA ASN A 3 -9.21 -23.63 -8.00
C ASN A 3 -7.75 -23.48 -7.51
N ALA A 4 -6.74 -23.80 -8.33
CA ALA A 4 -5.35 -23.82 -7.89
C ALA A 4 -4.75 -22.43 -7.59
N LEU A 5 -5.42 -21.34 -7.98
CA LEU A 5 -4.89 -19.98 -7.74
C LEU A 5 -5.29 -19.39 -6.38
N LYS A 6 -6.34 -19.90 -5.73
CA LYS A 6 -6.83 -19.34 -4.46
C LYS A 6 -5.95 -19.72 -3.26
N ASP A 7 -5.19 -20.81 -3.36
CA ASP A 7 -4.36 -21.32 -2.27
C ASP A 7 -2.92 -20.75 -2.24
N ILE A 8 -2.55 -19.90 -3.22
CA ILE A 8 -1.16 -19.43 -3.37
C ILE A 8 -0.95 -18.03 -2.77
N ALA A 9 -2.00 -17.22 -2.64
CA ALA A 9 -1.91 -15.87 -2.11
C ALA A 9 -3.10 -15.55 -1.18
N ARG A 10 -2.84 -15.45 0.13
CA ARG A 10 -3.81 -15.01 1.12
C ARG A 10 -3.57 -13.55 1.45
N ILE A 11 -4.60 -12.71 1.34
CA ILE A 11 -4.52 -11.32 1.78
C ILE A 11 -4.52 -11.33 3.32
N SER A 12 -3.37 -11.03 3.93
CA SER A 12 -3.23 -10.96 5.38
C SER A 12 -3.98 -9.76 5.97
N TYR A 13 -3.98 -8.63 5.25
CA TYR A 13 -4.57 -7.39 5.71
C TYR A 13 -4.97 -6.48 4.56
N ARG A 14 -6.09 -5.77 4.74
CA ARG A 14 -6.56 -4.73 3.81
C ARG A 14 -6.88 -3.47 4.63
N SER A 15 -6.10 -2.41 4.42
CA SER A 15 -6.40 -1.09 4.97
C SER A 15 -7.17 -0.25 3.95
N ILE A 16 -8.13 0.54 4.44
CA ILE A 16 -8.84 1.56 3.67
C ILE A 16 -8.44 2.91 4.28
N ILE A 17 -7.62 3.66 3.56
CA ILE A 17 -7.13 4.97 4.00
C ILE A 17 -7.99 6.06 3.35
N PRO A 18 -8.68 6.91 4.13
CA PRO A 18 -9.43 8.05 3.60
C PRO A 18 -8.53 9.04 2.86
N LEU A 19 -9.07 9.74 1.86
CA LEU A 19 -8.34 10.82 1.17
C LEU A 19 -7.92 11.96 2.11
N SER A 20 -8.69 12.16 3.20
CA SER A 20 -8.43 13.14 4.25
C SER A 20 -7.65 12.58 5.44
N ALA A 21 -7.02 11.41 5.28
CA ALA A 21 -6.26 10.79 6.36
C ALA A 21 -5.12 11.73 6.81
N SER A 22 -4.95 11.84 8.13
CA SER A 22 -3.79 12.51 8.70
C SER A 22 -2.55 11.64 8.60
N ASP A 23 -1.39 12.28 8.71
CA ASP A 23 -0.09 11.61 8.80
C ASP A 23 -0.07 10.55 9.93
N ASP A 24 -0.59 10.88 11.12
CA ASP A 24 -0.71 9.93 12.24
C ASP A 24 -1.54 8.69 11.90
N PHE A 25 -2.59 8.86 11.11
CA PHE A 25 -3.42 7.74 10.67
C PHE A 25 -2.63 6.84 9.72
N ILE A 26 -1.94 7.43 8.75
CA ILE A 26 -1.10 6.72 7.78
C ILE A 26 0.01 5.94 8.49
N GLU A 27 0.74 6.59 9.40
CA GLU A 27 1.80 5.95 10.19
C GLU A 27 1.26 4.79 11.02
N LYS A 28 0.10 4.95 11.68
CA LYS A 28 -0.53 3.88 12.45
C LYS A 28 -0.89 2.66 11.60
N GLU A 29 -1.38 2.87 10.39
CA GLU A 29 -1.68 1.78 9.46
C GLU A 29 -0.40 1.08 8.98
N LEU A 30 0.66 1.84 8.71
CA LEU A 30 1.96 1.28 8.36
C LEU A 30 2.58 0.45 9.50
N TYR A 31 2.49 0.89 10.75
CA TYR A 31 2.95 0.11 11.90
C TYR A 31 2.19 -1.21 12.08
N LYS A 32 0.87 -1.22 11.83
CA LYS A 32 0.09 -2.48 11.82
C LYS A 32 0.62 -3.43 10.74
N MET A 33 0.86 -2.91 9.53
CA MET A 33 1.40 -3.69 8.42
C MET A 33 2.79 -4.26 8.74
N MET A 34 3.67 -3.47 9.35
CA MET A 34 5.01 -3.88 9.78
C MET A 34 4.96 -5.05 10.79
N THR A 35 4.05 -5.01 11.77
CA THR A 35 3.94 -6.06 12.81
C THR A 35 3.37 -7.38 12.29
N MET A 36 2.67 -7.37 11.14
CA MET A 36 2.11 -8.56 10.51
C MET A 36 3.13 -9.38 9.70
N GLN A 37 4.43 -9.05 9.76
CA GLN A 37 5.50 -9.71 9.00
C GLN A 37 5.20 -9.81 7.49
N THR A 38 4.46 -8.84 6.96
CA THR A 38 4.12 -8.78 5.53
C THR A 38 5.26 -8.09 4.79
N SER A 39 5.82 -8.77 3.78
CA SER A 39 6.88 -8.23 2.94
C SER A 39 6.39 -7.69 1.60
N VAL A 40 5.13 -7.93 1.23
CA VAL A 40 4.55 -7.48 -0.06
C VAL A 40 3.29 -6.66 0.19
N PHE A 41 3.29 -5.41 -0.25
CA PHE A 41 2.16 -4.49 -0.13
C PHE A 41 1.62 -4.11 -1.50
N MET A 42 0.31 -4.24 -1.69
CA MET A 42 -0.38 -3.74 -2.87
C MET A 42 -1.03 -2.40 -2.56
N VAL A 43 -0.69 -1.37 -3.33
CA VAL A 43 -1.19 -0.01 -3.16
C VAL A 43 -2.08 0.35 -4.35
N HIS A 44 -3.34 0.66 -4.05
CA HIS A 44 -4.30 1.22 -4.98
C HIS A 44 -4.84 2.51 -4.40
N MET A 45 -4.24 3.64 -4.79
CA MET A 45 -4.54 4.96 -4.23
C MET A 45 -4.33 6.03 -5.30
N SER A 46 -4.91 7.22 -5.09
CA SER A 46 -4.60 8.42 -5.88
C SER A 46 -3.14 8.86 -5.72
N HIS A 47 -2.58 9.57 -6.70
CA HIS A 47 -1.20 10.10 -6.64
C HIS A 47 -0.88 10.88 -5.35
N PHE A 48 -1.78 11.77 -4.92
CA PHE A 48 -1.60 12.59 -3.71
C PHE A 48 -1.44 11.71 -2.45
N LEU A 49 -2.42 10.85 -2.19
CA LEU A 49 -2.39 9.96 -1.02
C LEU A 49 -1.23 8.96 -1.07
N GLY A 50 -0.90 8.44 -2.26
CA GLY A 50 0.23 7.54 -2.44
C GLY A 50 1.57 8.23 -2.10
N THR A 51 1.75 9.48 -2.53
CA THR A 51 2.95 10.27 -2.20
C THR A 51 3.10 10.42 -0.69
N HIS A 52 2.02 10.81 0.01
CA HIS A 52 2.02 10.92 1.47
C HIS A 52 2.34 9.58 2.15
N LEU A 53 1.69 8.49 1.72
CA LEU A 53 1.95 7.14 2.23
C LEU A 53 3.44 6.76 2.10
N PHE A 54 4.04 6.97 0.92
CA PHE A 54 5.42 6.56 0.67
C PHE A 54 6.44 7.44 1.40
N LEU A 55 6.14 8.73 1.62
CA LEU A 55 6.97 9.59 2.48
C LEU A 55 7.00 9.04 3.91
N LYS A 56 5.84 8.70 4.47
CA LYS A 56 5.75 8.10 5.81
C LYS A 56 6.41 6.73 5.89
N ALA A 57 6.20 5.87 4.88
CA ALA A 57 6.86 4.58 4.79
C ALA A 57 8.38 4.73 4.74
N LYS A 58 8.91 5.76 4.08
CA LYS A 58 10.35 6.07 4.07
C LYS A 58 10.85 6.46 5.45
N GLU A 59 10.15 7.35 6.14
CA GLU A 59 10.52 7.86 7.47
C GLU A 59 10.67 6.73 8.50
N ILE A 60 9.79 5.72 8.43
CA ILE A 60 9.82 4.56 9.35
C ILE A 60 10.59 3.35 8.79
N GLY A 61 11.29 3.51 7.66
CA GLY A 61 12.18 2.50 7.10
C GLY A 61 11.50 1.37 6.31
N MET A 62 10.21 1.47 5.98
CA MET A 62 9.50 0.46 5.18
C MET A 62 9.76 0.53 3.67
N LEU A 63 10.59 1.48 3.21
CA LEU A 63 11.16 1.49 1.85
C LEU A 63 12.56 0.85 1.79
N SER A 64 13.03 0.26 2.88
CA SER A 64 14.31 -0.46 2.92
C SER A 64 14.17 -1.90 2.42
N GLU A 65 15.30 -2.61 2.35
CA GLU A 65 15.34 -4.03 1.99
C GLU A 65 14.42 -4.87 2.91
N GLY A 66 13.73 -5.84 2.32
CA GLY A 66 12.74 -6.68 3.01
C GLY A 66 11.28 -6.30 2.74
N TYR A 67 11.04 -5.19 2.03
CA TYR A 67 9.70 -4.75 1.63
C TYR A 67 9.57 -4.59 0.11
N VAL A 68 8.45 -5.07 -0.42
CA VAL A 68 8.07 -5.01 -1.83
C VAL A 68 6.76 -4.24 -1.93
N TRP A 69 6.75 -3.23 -2.79
CA TRP A 69 5.57 -2.38 -3.01
C TRP A 69 5.08 -2.54 -4.45
N ILE A 70 3.86 -3.04 -4.60
CA ILE A 70 3.17 -3.19 -5.88
C ILE A 70 2.19 -2.04 -6.01
N ILE A 71 2.50 -1.12 -6.91
CA ILE A 71 1.64 0.04 -7.20
C ILE A 71 0.71 -0.35 -8.35
N THR A 72 -0.59 -0.17 -8.14
CA THR A 72 -1.60 -0.28 -9.20
C THR A 72 -2.02 1.10 -9.69
N ASN A 73 -2.59 1.18 -10.89
CA ASN A 73 -2.69 2.38 -11.73
C ASN A 73 -3.53 3.57 -11.20
N GLY A 74 -3.83 3.64 -9.90
CA GLY A 74 -4.38 4.85 -9.27
C GLY A 74 -3.34 5.98 -9.09
N LEU A 75 -2.04 5.68 -9.17
CA LEU A 75 -0.97 6.70 -9.13
C LEU A 75 -0.67 7.32 -10.50
N MET A 76 -1.21 6.77 -11.59
CA MET A 76 -1.16 7.41 -12.90
C MET A 76 -2.35 8.35 -13.04
N ASP A 77 -2.02 9.63 -13.15
CA ASP A 77 -2.93 10.72 -13.46
C ASP A 77 -3.87 10.36 -14.64
N GLN A 78 -5.18 10.57 -14.45
CA GLN A 78 -6.19 10.38 -15.50
C GLN A 78 -6.29 11.60 -16.45
N THR A 79 -5.43 12.62 -16.34
CA THR A 79 -5.60 13.87 -17.12
C THR A 79 -4.97 13.90 -18.53
N LEU A 80 -4.37 12.82 -19.04
CA LEU A 80 -3.78 12.83 -20.40
C LEU A 80 -4.56 12.07 -21.49
N TYR A 81 -5.83 11.77 -21.27
CA TYR A 81 -6.76 11.39 -22.35
C TYR A 81 -8.05 12.19 -22.22
N GLY A 82 -8.00 13.44 -22.66
CA GLY A 82 -9.14 14.34 -22.88
C GLY A 82 -8.86 15.23 -24.07
#